data_AF-A0A8T5XYN0-F1
#
_entry.id   AF-A0A8T5XYN0-F1
#
_cell.length_a   1.000
_cell.length_b   1.000
_cell.length_c   1.000
_cell.angle_alpha   90.00
_cell.angle_beta   90.00
_cell.angle_gamma   90.00
#
_symmetry.space_group_name_H-M   'P 1'
#
loop_
_entity.id
_entity.type
_entity.pdbx_description
1 polymer ?
#
loop_
_entity_poly.entity_id
_entity_poly.type
_entity_poly.pdbx_seq_one_letter_code
_entity_poly.pdbx_strand_id
1 'polypeptide(L)'
;MNLNNLPVMGCHSCSRQLSLSEATVQDNHVVDGKFVCSCGQQYSIESGIVRAPRDSMPPGRDYGKYLSDYISLEKAPFVDSISRGLEWLHSQMDFPSLNGRVLLELGTGIGFFLRYIYKDLPADCLYIAVDHNLEKLKFLKDSLEMAGCRKNILFICADFLHIPIQTRCADVLLDLMGSTSYCLTTQVLCCRRRTAMLKTNQVFTLAMWSLGISPTMASLPKSAAGTLHCQGFKILLRPWVTGGLQKKSWIP
;
A
#
# COMPACT_ATOMS: atom_id res chain seq x y z
N MET A 1 -0.25 11.95 -12.24
CA MET A 1 0.50 10.71 -12.52
C MET A 1 1.63 10.97 -13.53
N ASN A 2 2.89 10.65 -13.23
CA ASN A 2 4.01 10.83 -14.18
C ASN A 2 3.87 9.88 -15.39
N LEU A 3 4.05 10.39 -16.61
CA LEU A 3 3.92 9.62 -17.85
C LEU A 3 4.93 8.46 -17.95
N ASN A 4 6.09 8.56 -17.31
CA ASN A 4 7.09 7.48 -17.29
C ASN A 4 6.56 6.22 -16.58
N ASN A 5 5.48 6.33 -15.81
CA ASN A 5 4.87 5.20 -15.12
C ASN A 5 3.83 4.47 -15.98
N LEU A 6 3.57 4.90 -17.23
CA LEU A 6 2.65 4.19 -18.14
C LEU A 6 2.94 2.68 -18.27
N PRO A 7 4.19 2.21 -18.38
CA PRO A 7 4.49 0.78 -18.53
C PRO A 7 4.07 -0.09 -17.34
N VAL A 8 3.83 0.48 -16.15
CA VAL A 8 3.38 -0.31 -15.00
C VAL A 8 1.86 -0.54 -15.00
N MET A 9 1.12 0.17 -15.86
CA MET A 9 -0.35 0.15 -15.89
C MET A 9 -0.87 -1.05 -16.66
N GLY A 10 -1.65 -1.91 -15.98
CA GLY A 10 -2.17 -3.15 -16.54
C GLY A 10 -3.64 -3.36 -16.20
N CYS A 11 -4.42 -3.90 -17.13
CA CYS A 11 -5.83 -4.18 -16.87
C CYS A 11 -5.96 -5.30 -15.84
N HIS A 12 -6.71 -5.06 -14.76
CA HIS A 12 -6.98 -6.09 -13.75
C HIS A 12 -7.60 -7.36 -14.35
N SER A 13 -8.54 -7.22 -15.29
CA SER A 13 -9.34 -8.34 -15.80
C SER A 13 -8.61 -9.22 -16.81
N CYS A 14 -7.73 -8.66 -17.65
CA CYS A 14 -7.07 -9.41 -18.73
C CYS A 14 -5.54 -9.31 -18.73
N SER A 15 -4.96 -8.56 -17.78
CA SER A 15 -3.50 -8.33 -17.64
C SER A 15 -2.81 -7.68 -18.84
N ARG A 16 -3.55 -7.13 -19.80
CA ARG A 16 -2.95 -6.39 -20.93
C ARG A 16 -2.59 -4.96 -20.54
N GLN A 17 -1.62 -4.39 -21.25
CA GLN A 17 -1.21 -3.00 -21.12
C GLN A 17 -2.39 -2.05 -21.35
N LEU A 18 -2.51 -1.05 -20.46
CA LEU A 18 -3.50 0.01 -20.60
C LEU A 18 -3.00 1.10 -21.55
N SER A 19 -3.91 1.62 -22.37
CA SER A 19 -3.65 2.75 -23.27
C SER A 19 -4.25 4.02 -22.68
N LEU A 20 -3.48 5.11 -22.68
CA LEU A 20 -3.96 6.42 -22.22
C LEU A 20 -4.80 7.08 -23.32
N SER A 21 -5.96 7.62 -22.94
CA SER A 21 -6.92 8.30 -23.81
C SER A 21 -7.45 9.56 -23.11
N GLU A 22 -7.88 10.56 -23.90
CA GLU A 22 -8.54 11.78 -23.40
C GLU A 22 -7.77 12.49 -22.28
N ALA A 23 -6.44 12.55 -22.36
CA ALA A 23 -5.60 12.99 -21.25
C ALA A 23 -5.22 14.47 -21.30
N THR A 24 -5.38 15.14 -20.15
CA THR A 24 -4.80 16.46 -19.85
C THR A 24 -3.45 16.26 -19.20
N VAL A 25 -2.38 16.72 -19.87
CA VAL A 25 -1.00 16.58 -19.41
C VAL A 25 -0.40 17.94 -19.08
N GLN A 26 0.25 18.05 -17.92
CA GLN A 26 1.00 19.22 -17.47
C GLN A 26 2.34 18.75 -16.87
N ASP A 27 3.46 19.34 -17.29
CA ASP A 27 4.80 19.03 -16.77
C ASP A 27 5.13 17.52 -16.71
N ASN A 28 4.87 16.80 -17.80
CA ASN A 28 5.04 15.34 -17.90
C ASN A 28 4.15 14.52 -16.93
N HIS A 29 3.09 15.12 -16.41
CA HIS A 29 2.13 14.47 -15.53
C HIS A 29 0.73 14.54 -16.12
N VAL A 30 0.06 13.40 -16.18
CA VAL A 30 -1.37 13.33 -16.44
C VAL A 30 -2.11 13.86 -15.21
N VAL A 31 -2.89 14.92 -15.40
CA VAL A 31 -3.77 15.52 -14.39
C VAL A 31 -5.13 14.84 -14.46
N ASP A 32 -5.73 14.76 -15.64
CA ASP A 32 -7.00 14.09 -15.87
C ASP A 32 -6.93 13.25 -17.14
N GLY A 33 -7.76 12.21 -17.25
CA GLY A 33 -7.83 11.38 -18.45
C GLY A 33 -8.43 10.02 -18.18
N LYS A 34 -8.22 9.08 -19.11
CA LYS A 34 -8.71 7.71 -19.00
C LYS A 34 -7.68 6.70 -19.46
N PHE A 35 -7.59 5.58 -18.77
CA PHE A 35 -7.00 4.37 -19.32
C PHE A 35 -8.07 3.50 -19.94
N VAL A 36 -7.80 2.98 -21.14
CA VAL A 36 -8.68 2.06 -21.86
C VAL A 36 -7.92 0.78 -22.13
N CYS A 37 -8.59 -0.34 -21.89
CA CYS A 37 -8.10 -1.66 -22.25
C CYS A 37 -8.82 -2.19 -23.50
N SER A 38 -8.13 -3.01 -24.29
CA SER A 38 -8.73 -3.74 -25.42
C SER A 38 -9.83 -4.73 -25.02
N CYS A 39 -9.97 -5.08 -23.73
CA CYS A 39 -11.11 -5.86 -23.24
C CYS A 39 -12.33 -5.02 -22.86
N GLY A 40 -12.30 -3.70 -23.09
CA GLY A 40 -13.40 -2.78 -22.80
C GLY A 40 -13.38 -2.16 -21.40
N GLN A 41 -12.50 -2.61 -20.51
CA GLN A 41 -12.32 -1.99 -19.18
C GLN A 41 -11.75 -0.57 -19.29
N GLN A 42 -12.25 0.32 -18.43
CA GLN A 42 -11.82 1.71 -18.37
C GLN A 42 -11.49 2.12 -16.94
N TYR A 43 -10.52 3.03 -16.79
CA TYR A 43 -10.08 3.57 -15.51
C TYR A 43 -9.97 5.08 -15.66
N SER A 44 -10.55 5.87 -14.77
CA SER A 44 -10.41 7.32 -14.85
C SER A 44 -9.12 7.78 -14.16
N ILE A 45 -8.60 8.93 -14.59
CA ILE A 45 -7.54 9.66 -13.90
C ILE A 45 -8.16 10.98 -13.50
N GLU A 46 -8.12 11.31 -12.22
CA GLU A 46 -8.66 12.55 -11.67
C GLU A 46 -7.63 13.16 -10.73
N SER A 47 -7.24 14.41 -10.99
CA SER A 47 -6.21 15.11 -10.19
C SER A 47 -4.90 14.29 -10.04
N GLY A 48 -4.56 13.51 -11.07
CA GLY A 48 -3.38 12.67 -11.16
C GLY A 48 -3.46 11.35 -10.38
N ILE A 49 -4.64 10.99 -9.85
CA ILE A 49 -4.93 9.73 -9.17
C ILE A 49 -5.67 8.81 -10.14
N VAL A 50 -5.18 7.58 -10.32
CA VAL A 50 -5.85 6.57 -11.15
C VAL A 50 -6.98 5.93 -10.35
N ARG A 51 -8.18 5.82 -10.91
CA ARG A 51 -9.37 5.27 -10.25
C ARG A 51 -9.87 4.02 -10.98
N ALA A 52 -10.05 2.93 -10.24
CA ALA A 52 -10.75 1.75 -10.72
C ALA A 52 -12.26 2.04 -10.94
N PRO A 53 -12.95 1.24 -11.77
CA PRO A 53 -14.40 1.37 -11.99
C PRO A 53 -15.19 1.44 -10.68
N ARG A 54 -16.17 2.35 -10.58
CA ARG A 54 -16.98 2.55 -9.35
C ARG A 54 -17.66 1.29 -8.85
N ASP A 55 -18.14 0.44 -9.75
CA ASP A 55 -18.82 -0.82 -9.41
C ASP A 55 -17.91 -1.81 -8.67
N SER A 56 -16.58 -1.59 -8.74
CA SER A 56 -15.59 -2.40 -8.03
C SER A 56 -15.21 -1.87 -6.65
N MET A 57 -15.75 -0.71 -6.22
CA MET A 57 -15.40 -0.09 -4.95
C MET A 57 -16.52 -0.21 -3.91
N PRO A 58 -16.22 -0.55 -2.65
CA PRO A 58 -17.20 -0.45 -1.57
C PRO A 58 -17.65 1.00 -1.38
N PRO A 59 -18.88 1.25 -0.89
CA PRO A 59 -19.37 2.60 -0.65
C PRO A 59 -18.41 3.36 0.27
N GLY A 60 -18.01 4.56 -0.15
CA GLY A 60 -17.08 5.40 0.58
C GLY A 60 -17.60 5.68 1.99
N ARG A 61 -16.78 5.37 3.01
CA ARG A 61 -17.07 5.81 4.38
C ARG A 61 -16.94 7.33 4.45
N ASP A 62 -17.83 7.94 5.23
CA ASP A 62 -17.87 9.38 5.49
C ASP A 62 -16.50 9.91 5.94
N TYR A 63 -15.97 10.89 5.19
CA TYR A 63 -14.70 11.55 5.44
C TYR A 63 -14.70 12.32 6.77
N GLY A 64 -15.84 12.89 7.18
CA GLY A 64 -15.98 13.62 8.44
C GLY A 64 -15.71 12.74 9.65
N LYS A 65 -16.22 11.49 9.62
CA LYS A 65 -15.96 10.49 10.65
C LYS A 65 -14.49 10.05 10.68
N TYR A 66 -13.81 10.05 9.53
CA TYR A 66 -12.39 9.70 9.47
C TYR A 66 -11.47 10.79 10.01
N LEU A 67 -11.76 12.07 9.75
CA LEU A 67 -10.98 13.17 10.33
C LEU A 67 -11.07 13.15 11.86
N SER A 68 -12.27 12.87 12.41
CA SER A 68 -12.44 12.64 13.84
C SER A 68 -11.70 11.40 14.33
N ASP A 69 -11.68 10.30 13.57
CA ASP A 69 -10.91 9.10 13.93
C ASP A 69 -9.40 9.40 13.95
N TYR A 70 -8.88 10.16 12.97
CA TYR A 70 -7.48 10.60 12.91
C TYR A 70 -7.09 11.48 14.10
N ILE A 71 -7.94 12.45 14.46
CA ILE A 71 -7.73 13.29 15.65
C ILE A 71 -7.82 12.43 16.93
N SER A 72 -8.69 11.42 16.96
CA SER A 72 -8.81 10.51 18.11
C SER A 72 -7.62 9.54 18.30
N LEU A 73 -6.69 9.47 17.32
CA LEU A 73 -5.44 8.71 17.43
C LEU A 73 -4.48 9.28 18.48
N GLU A 74 -4.79 10.43 19.08
CA GLU A 74 -4.04 11.11 20.15
C GLU A 74 -3.90 10.31 21.47
N LYS A 75 -4.37 9.08 21.55
CA LYS A 75 -4.02 8.20 22.67
C LYS A 75 -2.53 7.86 22.61
N ALA A 76 -1.74 8.42 23.53
CA ALA A 76 -0.28 8.27 23.59
C ALA A 76 0.25 6.84 23.35
N PRO A 77 -0.37 5.75 23.87
CA PRO A 77 0.10 4.38 23.61
C PRO A 77 -0.03 3.94 22.14
N PHE A 78 -1.03 4.46 21.43
CA PHE A 78 -1.24 4.16 20.02
C PHE A 78 -0.23 4.90 19.14
N VAL A 79 0.01 6.19 19.43
CA VAL A 79 1.04 6.98 18.73
C VAL A 79 2.43 6.35 18.93
N ASP A 80 2.80 5.98 20.16
CA ASP A 80 4.08 5.30 20.44
C ASP A 80 4.21 3.99 19.64
N SER A 81 3.14 3.21 19.58
CA SER A 81 3.13 1.95 18.83
C SER A 81 3.33 2.15 17.34
N ILE A 82 2.70 3.18 16.75
CA ILE A 82 2.91 3.56 15.35
C ILE A 82 4.34 4.01 15.15
N SER A 83 4.84 4.97 15.94
CA SER A 83 6.19 5.52 15.80
C SER A 83 7.26 4.43 15.83
N ARG A 84 7.18 3.52 16.81
CA ARG A 84 8.11 2.37 16.92
C ARG A 84 7.97 1.38 15.76
N GLY A 85 6.76 1.22 15.22
CA GLY A 85 6.51 0.42 14.02
C GLY A 85 7.16 1.02 12.79
N LEU A 86 7.04 2.34 12.60
CA LEU A 86 7.64 3.10 11.51
C LEU A 86 9.17 3.08 11.59
N GLU A 87 9.74 3.36 12.77
CA GLU A 87 11.18 3.29 13.04
C GLU A 87 11.74 1.89 12.75
N TRP A 88 11.03 0.85 13.21
CA TRP A 88 11.46 -0.51 12.94
C TRP A 88 11.44 -0.81 11.44
N LEU A 89 10.35 -0.49 10.73
CA LEU A 89 10.28 -0.68 9.28
C LEU A 89 11.39 0.06 8.54
N HIS A 90 11.60 1.33 8.88
CA HIS A 90 12.69 2.15 8.34
C HIS A 90 14.05 1.49 8.55
N SER A 91 14.34 1.00 9.76
CA SER A 91 15.60 0.30 10.06
C SER A 91 15.82 -0.99 9.26
N GLN A 92 14.75 -1.59 8.72
CA GLN A 92 14.85 -2.78 7.88
C GLN A 92 15.03 -2.46 6.40
N MET A 93 14.90 -1.19 6.01
CA MET A 93 15.03 -0.76 4.62
C MET A 93 16.43 -0.22 4.35
N ASP A 94 17.05 -0.77 3.30
CA ASP A 94 18.27 -0.22 2.71
C ASP A 94 17.86 0.71 1.55
N PHE A 95 17.65 1.99 1.84
CA PHE A 95 17.16 2.98 0.86
C PHE A 95 18.04 3.11 -0.39
N PRO A 96 19.39 3.14 -0.30
CA PRO A 96 20.25 3.08 -1.47
C PRO A 96 19.97 1.88 -2.39
N SER A 97 19.60 0.72 -1.85
CA SER A 97 19.27 -0.45 -2.67
C SER A 97 17.97 -0.31 -3.46
N LEU A 98 17.13 0.69 -3.16
CA LEU A 98 15.84 0.94 -3.79
C LEU A 98 15.93 1.80 -5.05
N ASN A 99 17.12 2.28 -5.44
CA ASN A 99 17.29 3.03 -6.69
C ASN A 99 16.74 2.22 -7.88
N GLY A 100 15.92 2.87 -8.70
CA GLY A 100 15.27 2.27 -9.87
C GLY A 100 14.24 1.18 -9.58
N ARG A 101 13.87 0.94 -8.31
CA ARG A 101 12.89 -0.09 -7.93
C ARG A 101 11.47 0.42 -7.88
N VAL A 102 10.52 -0.50 -8.02
CA VAL A 102 9.08 -0.26 -7.85
C VAL A 102 8.62 -0.78 -6.49
N LEU A 103 8.17 0.12 -5.63
CA LEU A 103 7.57 -0.18 -4.33
C LEU A 103 6.05 -0.13 -4.48
N LEU A 104 5.34 -1.14 -3.98
CA LEU A 104 3.88 -1.18 -3.96
C LEU A 104 3.39 -1.22 -2.52
N GLU A 105 2.70 -0.17 -2.07
CA GLU A 105 2.05 -0.14 -0.76
C GLU A 105 0.56 -0.42 -0.91
N LEU A 106 0.08 -1.41 -0.15
CA LEU A 106 -1.32 -1.79 -0.13
C LEU A 106 -1.98 -1.21 1.12
N GLY A 107 -3.12 -0.53 0.93
CA GLY A 107 -3.84 0.13 2.01
C GLY A 107 -3.06 1.30 2.60
N THR A 108 -2.48 2.13 1.74
CA THR A 108 -1.67 3.30 2.11
C THR A 108 -2.39 4.22 3.09
N GLY A 109 -3.72 4.35 3.00
CA GLY A 109 -4.50 5.29 3.78
C GLY A 109 -3.99 6.72 3.61
N ILE A 110 -3.66 7.36 4.74
CA ILE A 110 -3.06 8.71 4.77
C ILE A 110 -1.52 8.69 4.75
N GLY A 111 -0.94 7.54 4.40
CA GLY A 111 0.49 7.37 4.17
C GLY A 111 1.35 7.57 5.40
N PHE A 112 1.02 6.96 6.54
CA PHE A 112 1.88 7.02 7.74
C PHE A 112 3.34 6.67 7.42
N PHE A 113 3.54 5.58 6.69
CA PHE A 113 4.88 5.15 6.31
C PHE A 113 5.45 5.96 5.15
N LEU A 114 4.69 6.17 4.07
CA LEU A 114 5.15 6.97 2.94
C LEU A 114 5.60 8.38 3.37
N ARG A 115 4.85 9.05 4.26
CA ARG A 115 5.22 10.37 4.78
C ARG A 115 6.46 10.30 5.68
N TYR A 116 6.63 9.22 6.44
CA TYR A 116 7.79 9.00 7.30
C TYR A 116 9.07 8.84 6.48
N ILE A 117 9.04 8.08 5.39
CA ILE A 117 10.21 7.79 4.55
C ILE A 117 10.38 8.73 3.36
N TYR A 118 9.49 9.72 3.19
CA TYR A 118 9.35 10.46 1.93
C TYR A 118 10.66 11.06 1.43
N LYS A 119 11.44 11.66 2.33
CA LYS A 119 12.72 12.30 1.99
C LYS A 119 13.81 11.28 1.65
N ASP A 120 13.76 10.10 2.27
CA ASP A 120 14.73 9.02 2.15
C ASP A 120 14.55 8.21 0.87
N LEU A 121 13.37 8.28 0.24
CA LEU A 121 13.11 7.61 -1.03
C LEU A 121 14.08 8.08 -2.13
N PRO A 122 14.73 7.18 -2.88
CA PRO A 122 15.53 7.56 -4.05
C PRO A 122 14.70 8.30 -5.09
N ALA A 123 15.34 9.21 -5.85
CA ALA A 123 14.65 10.04 -6.84
C ALA A 123 14.10 9.24 -8.03
N ASP A 124 14.77 8.14 -8.37
CA ASP A 124 14.47 7.27 -9.51
C ASP A 124 13.60 6.05 -9.13
N CYS A 125 13.27 5.88 -7.84
CA CYS A 125 12.34 4.83 -7.41
C CYS A 125 10.89 5.24 -7.71
N LEU A 126 10.05 4.27 -8.06
CA LEU A 126 8.62 4.45 -8.19
C LEU A 126 7.92 3.91 -6.95
N TYR A 127 7.20 4.76 -6.23
CA TYR A 127 6.33 4.34 -5.13
C TYR A 127 4.88 4.34 -5.59
N ILE A 128 4.22 3.18 -5.53
CA ILE A 128 2.80 3.00 -5.87
C ILE A 128 2.00 2.94 -4.57
N ALA A 129 1.22 3.99 -4.30
CA ALA A 129 0.33 4.11 -3.15
C ALA A 129 -1.08 3.68 -3.55
N VAL A 130 -1.59 2.60 -2.94
CA VAL A 130 -2.92 2.06 -3.25
C VAL A 130 -3.83 2.14 -2.03
N ASP A 131 -5.00 2.75 -2.20
CA ASP A 131 -6.09 2.69 -1.23
C ASP A 131 -7.44 2.64 -1.94
N HIS A 132 -8.50 2.21 -1.24
CA HIS A 132 -9.86 2.22 -1.79
C HIS A 132 -10.56 3.57 -1.53
N ASN A 133 -10.04 4.39 -0.61
CA ASN A 133 -10.61 5.67 -0.24
C ASN A 133 -9.87 6.82 -0.94
N LEU A 134 -10.55 7.41 -1.94
CA LEU A 134 -10.02 8.53 -2.72
C LEU A 134 -9.62 9.73 -1.86
N GLU A 135 -10.42 10.07 -0.84
CA GLU A 135 -10.19 11.27 -0.03
C GLU A 135 -8.94 11.14 0.84
N LYS A 136 -8.58 9.92 1.27
CA LYS A 136 -7.30 9.67 1.95
C LYS A 136 -6.11 9.87 1.01
N LEU A 137 -6.24 9.40 -0.24
CA LEU A 137 -5.18 9.56 -1.24
C LEU A 137 -5.01 11.03 -1.65
N LYS A 138 -6.10 11.79 -1.77
CA LYS A 138 -6.05 13.25 -1.98
C LYS A 138 -5.33 13.94 -0.82
N PHE A 139 -5.74 13.68 0.42
CA PHE A 139 -5.08 14.23 1.60
C PHE A 139 -3.58 13.92 1.63
N LEU A 140 -3.21 12.66 1.37
CA LEU A 140 -1.81 12.25 1.32
C LEU A 140 -1.05 12.98 0.21
N LYS A 141 -1.63 13.04 -1.00
CA LYS A 141 -1.03 13.73 -2.14
C LYS A 141 -0.77 15.20 -1.80
N ASP A 142 -1.77 15.91 -1.29
CA ASP A 142 -1.65 17.33 -0.90
C ASP A 142 -0.56 17.50 0.17
N SER A 143 -0.52 16.61 1.17
CA SER A 143 0.52 16.63 2.20
C SER A 143 1.93 16.43 1.65
N LEU A 144 2.11 15.62 0.59
CA LEU A 144 3.42 15.40 -0.02
C LEU A 144 3.83 16.54 -0.94
N GLU A 145 2.88 17.16 -1.65
CA GLU A 145 3.14 18.34 -2.50
C GLU A 145 3.61 19.55 -1.67
N MET A 146 3.16 19.65 -0.42
CA MET A 146 3.63 20.67 0.53
C MET A 146 5.04 20.40 1.10
N ALA A 147 5.64 19.23 0.88
CA ALA A 147 6.90 18.83 1.53
C ALA A 147 8.17 19.47 0.94
N GLY A 148 8.04 20.27 -0.13
CA GLY A 148 9.16 21.02 -0.75
C GLY A 148 10.14 20.16 -1.57
N CYS A 149 9.87 18.87 -1.74
CA CYS A 149 10.60 18.00 -2.66
C CYS A 149 9.60 17.10 -3.42
N ARG A 150 9.99 16.65 -4.62
CA ARG A 150 9.14 15.83 -5.48
C ARG A 150 9.76 14.46 -5.68
N LYS A 151 9.04 13.42 -5.27
CA LYS A 151 9.38 12.01 -5.54
C LYS A 151 8.43 11.41 -6.57
N ASN A 152 8.81 10.31 -7.21
CA ASN A 152 7.95 9.63 -8.20
C ASN A 152 6.92 8.74 -7.49
N ILE A 153 5.77 9.33 -7.17
CA ILE A 153 4.65 8.64 -6.52
C ILE A 153 3.50 8.44 -7.51
N LEU A 154 2.99 7.21 -7.60
CA LEU A 154 1.79 6.84 -8.34
C LEU A 154 0.66 6.52 -7.36
N PHE A 155 -0.40 7.33 -7.38
CA PHE A 155 -1.59 7.11 -6.57
C PHE A 155 -2.65 6.33 -7.34
N ILE A 156 -3.17 5.27 -6.72
CA ILE A 156 -4.21 4.42 -7.28
C ILE A 156 -5.33 4.26 -6.26
N CYS A 157 -6.50 4.76 -6.61
CA CYS A 157 -7.76 4.51 -5.92
C CYS A 157 -8.41 3.24 -6.47
N ALA A 158 -8.22 2.11 -5.81
CA ALA A 158 -8.77 0.83 -6.24
C ALA A 158 -9.08 -0.10 -5.07
N ASP A 159 -10.06 -0.97 -5.28
CA ASP A 159 -10.21 -2.16 -4.45
C ASP A 159 -8.98 -3.09 -4.63
N PHE A 160 -8.63 -3.83 -3.58
CA PHE A 160 -7.44 -4.69 -3.54
C PHE A 160 -7.41 -5.71 -4.68
N LEU A 161 -8.58 -6.26 -5.06
CA LEU A 161 -8.66 -7.19 -6.17
C LEU A 161 -8.42 -6.43 -7.48
N HIS A 162 -8.97 -5.23 -7.63
CA HIS A 162 -9.09 -4.49 -8.89
C HIS A 162 -7.94 -3.51 -9.21
N ILE A 163 -6.79 -3.64 -8.54
CA ILE A 163 -5.62 -2.75 -8.77
C ILE A 163 -5.14 -2.87 -10.24
N PRO A 164 -5.12 -1.76 -11.00
CA PRO A 164 -4.78 -1.73 -12.43
C PRO A 164 -3.28 -1.63 -12.71
N ILE A 165 -2.51 -2.58 -12.18
CA ILE A 165 -1.06 -2.69 -12.45
C ILE A 165 -0.74 -4.00 -13.15
N GLN A 166 0.36 -4.00 -13.90
CA GLN A 166 0.91 -5.18 -14.54
C GLN A 166 1.24 -6.27 -13.52
N THR A 167 1.11 -7.54 -13.93
CA THR A 167 1.61 -8.65 -13.12
C THR A 167 3.13 -8.57 -13.04
N ARG A 168 3.71 -8.95 -11.89
CA ARG A 168 5.16 -8.89 -11.65
C ARG A 168 5.77 -7.52 -11.98
N CYS A 169 5.15 -6.43 -11.49
CA CYS A 169 5.68 -5.07 -11.69
C CYS A 169 6.42 -4.53 -10.46
N ALA A 170 6.05 -4.97 -9.25
CA ALA A 170 6.61 -4.48 -8.00
C ALA A 170 7.83 -5.28 -7.56
N ASP A 171 8.92 -4.60 -7.22
CA ASP A 171 10.12 -5.20 -6.65
C ASP A 171 9.97 -5.44 -5.15
N VAL A 172 9.25 -4.55 -4.47
CA VAL A 172 8.99 -4.59 -3.03
C VAL A 172 7.49 -4.38 -2.76
N LEU A 173 6.90 -5.25 -1.96
CA LEU A 173 5.53 -5.10 -1.47
C LEU A 173 5.55 -4.63 -0.01
N LEU A 174 4.87 -3.52 0.27
CA LEU A 174 4.64 -2.97 1.61
C LEU A 174 3.18 -3.24 2.01
N ASP A 175 2.99 -4.16 2.94
CA ASP A 175 1.67 -4.58 3.43
C ASP A 175 1.56 -4.22 4.92
N LEU A 176 1.33 -2.93 5.16
CA LEU A 176 1.32 -2.32 6.49
C LEU A 176 -0.08 -2.34 7.09
N MET A 177 -0.63 -3.55 7.24
CA MET A 177 -2.03 -3.89 7.55
C MET A 177 -3.02 -3.82 6.39
N GLY A 178 -2.68 -3.29 5.23
CA GLY A 178 -3.65 -3.12 4.13
C GLY A 178 -4.37 -4.40 3.70
N SER A 179 -3.62 -5.46 3.39
CA SER A 179 -4.25 -6.74 3.00
C SER A 179 -4.90 -7.44 4.20
N THR A 180 -4.35 -7.24 5.41
CA THR A 180 -4.91 -7.83 6.63
C THR A 180 -6.28 -7.22 6.95
N SER A 181 -6.41 -5.89 6.87
CA SER A 181 -7.68 -5.18 7.02
C SER A 181 -8.68 -5.62 5.94
N TYR A 182 -8.22 -5.74 4.68
CA TYR A 182 -9.07 -6.22 3.59
C TYR A 182 -9.59 -7.65 3.83
N CYS A 183 -8.68 -8.59 4.07
CA CYS A 183 -8.97 -10.00 4.35
C CYS A 183 -9.91 -10.16 5.57
N LEU A 184 -9.73 -9.37 6.63
CA LEU A 184 -10.61 -9.39 7.81
C LEU A 184 -12.02 -8.88 7.51
N THR A 185 -12.15 -7.86 6.66
CA THR A 185 -13.46 -7.29 6.30
C THR A 185 -14.22 -8.09 5.24
N THR A 186 -13.51 -8.83 4.37
CA THR A 186 -14.10 -9.52 3.21
C THR A 186 -14.07 -11.04 3.30
N GLN A 187 -13.34 -11.63 4.27
CA GLN A 187 -13.10 -13.07 4.40
C GLN A 187 -12.46 -13.73 3.14
N VAL A 188 -11.84 -12.93 2.26
CA VAL A 188 -11.15 -13.41 1.05
C VAL A 188 -9.69 -13.68 1.37
N LEU A 189 -9.12 -14.78 0.84
CA LEU A 189 -7.67 -15.02 0.90
C LEU A 189 -6.91 -14.10 -0.07
N CYS A 190 -6.20 -13.12 0.48
CA CYS A 190 -5.46 -12.11 -0.29
C CYS A 190 -4.13 -12.64 -0.89
N CYS A 191 -3.70 -13.87 -0.59
CA CYS A 191 -2.38 -14.40 -0.94
C CYS A 191 -2.11 -14.44 -2.45
N ARG A 192 -3.03 -15.01 -3.25
CA ARG A 192 -2.80 -15.20 -4.71
C ARG A 192 -2.63 -13.89 -5.47
N ARG A 193 -3.31 -12.82 -5.05
CA ARG A 193 -3.21 -11.51 -5.70
C ARG A 193 -1.91 -10.80 -5.34
N ARG A 194 -1.47 -10.85 -4.08
CA ARG A 194 -0.18 -10.29 -3.63
C ARG A 194 0.98 -10.87 -4.41
N THR A 195 1.02 -12.19 -4.55
CA THR A 195 2.11 -12.88 -5.26
C THR A 195 2.12 -12.58 -6.76
N ALA A 196 0.95 -12.33 -7.37
CA ALA A 196 0.87 -12.03 -8.81
C ALA A 196 1.48 -10.66 -9.18
N MET A 197 1.59 -9.72 -8.24
CA MET A 197 2.10 -8.36 -8.49
C MET A 197 3.62 -8.24 -8.34
N LEU A 198 4.25 -9.22 -7.68
CA LEU A 198 5.67 -9.17 -7.29
C LEU A 198 6.61 -9.75 -8.34
N LYS A 199 7.71 -9.04 -8.64
CA LYS A 199 8.85 -9.52 -9.42
C LYS A 199 9.76 -10.44 -8.60
N THR A 200 9.98 -10.08 -7.34
CA THR A 200 10.88 -10.76 -6.42
C THR A 200 10.16 -11.08 -5.12
N ASN A 201 10.75 -11.95 -4.29
CA ASN A 201 10.13 -12.40 -3.05
C ASN A 201 10.30 -11.42 -1.87
N GLN A 202 10.53 -10.13 -2.12
CA GLN A 202 10.70 -9.12 -1.07
C GLN A 202 9.34 -8.53 -0.65
N VAL A 203 8.92 -8.87 0.57
CA VAL A 203 7.66 -8.41 1.16
C VAL A 203 7.91 -7.91 2.58
N PHE A 204 7.56 -6.66 2.85
CA PHE A 204 7.51 -6.14 4.21
C PHE A 204 6.06 -6.13 4.67
N THR A 205 5.76 -6.92 5.69
CA THR A 205 4.42 -7.01 6.27
C THR A 205 4.48 -6.52 7.71
N LEU A 206 3.74 -5.45 8.03
CA LEU A 206 3.54 -5.04 9.42
C LEU A 206 2.13 -5.40 9.86
N ALA A 207 2.01 -6.33 10.80
CA ALA A 207 0.77 -6.59 11.50
C ALA A 207 0.81 -5.87 12.85
N MET A 208 0.07 -4.75 13.00
CA MET A 208 -0.09 -4.12 14.31
C MET A 208 -1.27 -4.77 15.04
N TRP A 209 -0.97 -5.63 16.01
CA TRP A 209 -1.98 -6.10 16.97
C TRP A 209 -2.07 -5.06 18.09
N SER A 210 -2.94 -4.06 17.94
CA SER A 210 -3.32 -3.24 19.09
C SER A 210 -4.29 -4.05 19.95
N LEU A 211 -3.88 -4.42 21.16
CA LEU A 211 -4.78 -4.95 22.18
C LEU A 211 -5.96 -3.99 22.38
N GLY A 212 -7.18 -4.48 22.15
CA GLY A 212 -8.42 -3.92 22.71
C GLY A 212 -9.32 -3.13 21.75
N ILE A 213 -10.32 -3.79 21.15
CA ILE A 213 -11.78 -3.61 21.41
C ILE A 213 -12.57 -4.46 20.38
N SER A 214 -13.01 -5.65 20.80
CA SER A 214 -14.36 -6.21 20.59
C SER A 214 -14.47 -7.54 21.36
N PRO A 215 -15.49 -7.76 22.21
CA PRO A 215 -15.64 -8.97 23.02
C PRO A 215 -15.91 -10.26 22.22
N THR A 216 -16.13 -10.17 20.90
CA THR A 216 -16.55 -11.32 20.08
C THR A 216 -15.42 -12.22 19.58
N MET A 217 -14.15 -11.93 19.89
CA MET A 217 -12.99 -12.70 19.41
C MET A 217 -12.29 -13.54 20.48
N ALA A 218 -12.98 -13.92 21.57
CA ALA A 218 -12.43 -14.78 22.62
C ALA A 218 -12.29 -16.27 22.23
N SER A 219 -12.54 -16.66 20.98
CA SER A 219 -12.59 -18.07 20.55
C SER A 219 -11.62 -18.48 19.44
N LEU A 220 -10.60 -17.69 19.11
CA LEU A 220 -9.52 -18.18 18.24
C LEU A 220 -8.42 -18.86 19.08
N PRO A 221 -8.01 -20.09 18.73
CA PRO A 221 -7.08 -20.86 19.54
C PRO A 221 -5.70 -20.22 19.59
N LYS A 222 -5.09 -20.26 20.79
CA LYS A 222 -3.75 -19.73 21.12
C LYS A 222 -2.58 -20.38 20.35
N SER A 223 -2.86 -21.19 19.32
CA SER A 223 -1.87 -21.83 18.44
C SER A 223 -1.60 -21.05 17.14
N ALA A 224 -2.23 -19.90 16.91
CA ALA A 224 -2.06 -19.12 15.67
C ALA A 224 -0.80 -18.21 15.62
N ALA A 225 0.20 -18.45 16.48
CA ALA A 225 1.57 -17.97 16.25
C ALA A 225 2.28 -18.94 15.29
N GLY A 226 1.67 -19.15 14.12
CA GLY A 226 2.17 -20.04 13.08
C GLY A 226 2.65 -19.23 11.89
N THR A 227 3.92 -19.41 11.54
CA THR A 227 4.50 -18.97 10.28
C THR A 227 3.61 -19.43 9.13
N LEU A 228 2.89 -18.50 8.49
CA LEU A 228 2.26 -18.76 7.20
C LEU A 228 3.39 -18.88 6.17
N HIS A 229 3.86 -20.11 5.98
CA HIS A 229 4.77 -20.47 4.89
C HIS A 229 4.00 -20.29 3.56
N CYS A 230 4.02 -19.08 3.00
CA CYS A 230 3.93 -18.91 1.56
C CYS A 230 5.34 -19.16 1.02
N GLN A 231 5.50 -20.20 0.21
CA GLN A 231 6.78 -20.61 -0.37
C GLN A 231 7.50 -19.41 -1.03
N GLY A 232 8.73 -19.16 -0.59
CA GLY A 232 9.65 -18.19 -1.21
C GLY A 232 9.72 -16.79 -0.57
N PHE A 233 8.76 -16.37 0.26
CA PHE A 233 8.68 -14.98 0.74
C PHE A 233 9.51 -14.70 2.00
N LYS A 234 10.33 -13.64 1.99
CA LYS A 234 10.93 -13.11 3.22
C LYS A 234 9.87 -12.28 3.94
N ILE A 235 9.13 -12.88 4.87
CA ILE A 235 8.14 -12.20 5.69
C ILE A 235 8.83 -11.72 6.96
N LEU A 236 9.00 -10.41 7.12
CA LEU A 236 9.52 -9.82 8.36
C LEU A 236 8.34 -9.47 9.27
N LEU A 237 8.10 -10.31 10.29
CA LEU A 237 7.15 -10.02 11.36
C LEU A 237 7.91 -9.46 12.56
N ARG A 238 7.41 -8.37 13.17
CA ARG A 238 7.92 -7.90 14.45
C ARG A 238 7.42 -8.84 15.56
N PRO A 239 8.30 -9.57 16.27
CA PRO A 239 7.87 -10.33 17.44
C PRO A 239 7.45 -9.35 18.54
N TRP A 240 6.34 -9.63 19.21
CA TRP A 240 6.03 -8.94 20.46
C TRP A 240 6.98 -9.48 21.54
N VAL A 241 7.93 -8.65 22.00
CA VAL A 241 8.84 -9.01 23.08
C VAL A 241 8.13 -8.75 24.40
N THR A 242 7.44 -9.76 24.94
CA THR A 242 7.18 -9.83 26.38
C THR A 242 8.44 -10.37 27.05
N GLY A 243 9.41 -9.49 27.30
CA GLY A 243 10.59 -9.80 28.11
C GLY A 243 11.58 -10.81 27.50
N GLY A 244 12.85 -10.43 27.50
CA GLY A 244 13.97 -11.36 27.28
C GLY A 244 14.42 -11.46 25.82
N LEU A 245 15.58 -10.86 25.54
CA LEU A 245 16.36 -11.10 24.33
C LEU A 245 16.71 -12.59 24.20
N GLN A 246 16.31 -13.23 23.11
CA GLN A 246 17.14 -14.25 22.49
C GLN A 246 17.34 -13.92 21.01
N LYS A 247 18.58 -13.55 20.67
CA LYS A 247 19.07 -13.54 19.30
C LYS A 247 19.10 -14.99 18.79
N LYS A 248 18.41 -15.28 17.69
CA LYS A 248 18.76 -16.42 16.83
C LYS A 248 19.20 -15.89 15.48
N SER A 249 20.49 -16.06 15.22
CA SER A 249 21.12 -15.93 13.91
C SER A 249 20.61 -17.01 12.97
N TRP A 250 20.30 -16.65 11.74
CA TRP A 250 20.14 -17.60 10.64
C TRP A 250 21.12 -17.20 9.53
N ILE A 251 22.06 -18.11 9.24
CA ILE A 251 22.94 -18.13 8.07
C ILE A 251 22.76 -19.52 7.46
N PRO A 252 22.99 -19.67 6.15
CA PRO A 252 22.03 -19.53 5.05
C PRO A 252 21.14 -20.78 4.86
#